data_AF-A0A383CE35-F1
#
_entry.id   AF-A0A383CE35-F1
#
_cell.length_a   1.000
_cell.length_b   1.000
_cell.length_c   1.000
_cell.angle_alpha   90.00
_cell.angle_beta   90.00
_cell.angle_gamma   90.00
#
_symmetry.space_group_name_H-M   'P 1'
#
loop_
_entity.id
_entity.type
_entity.pdbx_description
1 polymer ?
#
loop_
_entity_poly.entity_id
_entity_poly.type
_entity_poly.pdbx_seq_one_letter_code
_entity_poly.pdbx_strand_id
1 'polypeptide(L)'
;MAKILGEHLNAKLIFEEFEDNPFLTDFYKNSEHYAFQTQLFFLLSRYRQQQLLQQTDLFTKTLISDYMFVKDRLFAALNLNDKEMSLYNTVAKILEQSITLPDMVIFLQSDTDRL
;
A
#
# COMPACT_ATOMS: atom_id res chain seq x y z
N MET A 1 10.98 10.84 6.76
CA MET A 1 11.39 11.37 5.44
C MET A 1 10.22 11.83 4.59
N ALA A 2 9.17 11.03 4.37
CA ALA A 2 7.99 11.44 3.58
C ALA A 2 7.40 12.79 4.03
N LYS A 3 7.25 13.02 5.35
CA LYS A 3 6.80 14.31 5.91
C LYS A 3 7.68 15.50 5.50
N ILE A 4 9.01 15.35 5.63
CA ILE A 4 9.99 16.39 5.26
C ILE A 4 9.91 16.71 3.77
N LEU A 5 9.83 15.69 2.91
CA LEU A 5 9.68 15.88 1.47
C LEU A 5 8.33 16.53 1.11
N GLY A 6 7.26 16.15 1.80
CA GLY A 6 5.93 16.74 1.63
C GLY A 6 5.93 18.24 1.89
N GLU A 7 6.54 18.66 3.01
CA GLU A 7 6.69 20.08 3.35
C GLU A 7 7.53 20.83 2.32
N HIS A 8 8.65 20.26 1.87
CA HIS A 8 9.57 20.93 0.94
C HIS A 8 9.02 21.05 -0.50
N LEU A 9 8.25 20.06 -0.95
CA LEU A 9 7.70 20.00 -2.31
C LEU A 9 6.26 20.53 -2.38
N ASN A 10 5.70 20.99 -1.25
CA ASN A 10 4.28 21.31 -1.12
C ASN A 10 3.38 20.19 -1.66
N ALA A 11 3.76 18.95 -1.36
CA ALA A 11 3.13 17.75 -1.89
C ALA A 11 2.07 17.22 -0.94
N LYS A 12 1.01 16.63 -1.50
CA LYS A 12 0.01 15.92 -0.71
C LYS A 12 0.59 14.59 -0.25
N LEU A 13 0.57 14.36 1.06
CA LEU A 13 1.01 13.10 1.66
C LEU A 13 -0.15 12.12 1.73
N ILE A 14 0.14 10.88 1.39
CA ILE A 14 -0.77 9.75 1.56
C ILE A 14 -0.05 8.68 2.34
N PHE A 15 -0.68 8.28 3.43
CA PHE A 15 -0.18 7.23 4.30
C PHE A 15 -1.05 6.00 4.19
N GLU A 16 -0.44 4.83 4.36
CA GLU A 16 -1.15 3.58 4.51
C GLU A 16 -2.00 3.58 5.80
N GLU A 17 -3.29 3.27 5.68
CA GLU A 17 -4.24 3.21 6.80
C GLU A 17 -4.14 1.84 7.50
N PHE A 18 -2.98 1.53 8.09
CA PHE A 18 -2.78 0.24 8.77
C PHE A 18 -3.59 0.14 10.08
N GLU A 19 -3.84 1.25 10.76
CA GLU A 19 -4.59 1.26 12.04
C GLU A 19 -6.05 0.85 11.88
N ASP A 20 -6.64 1.09 10.69
CA ASP A 20 -8.04 0.77 10.40
C ASP A 20 -8.26 -0.69 9.98
N ASN A 21 -7.18 -1.48 9.84
CA ASN A 21 -7.27 -2.86 9.39
C ASN A 21 -7.75 -3.78 10.54
N PRO A 22 -8.99 -4.28 10.51
CA PRO A 22 -9.56 -5.05 11.62
C PRO A 22 -8.87 -6.41 11.80
N PHE A 23 -8.16 -6.89 10.79
CA PHE A 23 -7.48 -8.18 10.80
C PHE A 23 -6.02 -8.08 11.25
N LEU A 24 -5.46 -6.87 11.34
CA LEU A 24 -4.03 -6.69 11.61
C LEU A 24 -3.62 -7.21 12.99
N THR A 25 -4.46 -6.97 14.00
CA THR A 25 -4.21 -7.46 15.36
C THR A 25 -4.20 -8.98 15.42
N ASP A 26 -5.08 -9.64 14.68
CA ASP A 26 -5.18 -11.10 14.67
C ASP A 26 -4.15 -11.75 13.76
N PHE A 27 -3.71 -11.07 12.70
CA PHE A 27 -2.55 -11.45 11.90
C PHE A 27 -1.28 -11.58 12.73
N TYR A 28 -1.03 -10.66 13.67
CA TYR A 28 0.13 -10.77 14.57
C TYR A 28 0.04 -11.96 15.53
N LYS A 29 -1.16 -12.50 15.78
CA LYS A 29 -1.37 -13.69 16.62
C LYS A 29 -1.34 -14.98 15.80
N ASN A 30 -1.86 -14.95 14.58
CA ASN A 30 -1.96 -16.09 13.68
C ASN A 30 -1.90 -15.61 12.22
N SER A 31 -0.69 -15.50 11.69
CA SER A 31 -0.49 -15.01 10.33
C SER A 31 -1.11 -15.94 9.28
N GLU A 32 -1.03 -17.26 9.46
CA GLU A 32 -1.54 -18.25 8.50
C GLU A 32 -3.06 -18.11 8.27
N HIS A 33 -3.82 -17.76 9.31
CA HIS A 33 -5.28 -17.68 9.19
C HIS A 33 -5.81 -16.30 8.74
N TYR A 34 -5.06 -15.23 9.02
CA TYR A 34 -5.51 -13.85 8.81
C TYR A 34 -4.72 -13.10 7.72
N ALA A 35 -3.67 -13.70 7.16
CA ALA A 35 -2.85 -13.07 6.13
C ALA A 35 -3.70 -12.61 4.94
N PHE A 36 -4.59 -13.47 4.43
CA PHE A 36 -5.39 -13.14 3.25
C PHE A 36 -6.30 -11.93 3.48
N GLN A 37 -7.03 -11.91 4.59
CA GLN A 37 -7.96 -10.84 4.96
C GLN A 37 -7.20 -9.53 5.19
N THR A 38 -6.07 -9.59 5.88
CA THR A 38 -5.19 -8.44 6.12
C THR A 38 -4.67 -7.86 4.79
N GLN A 39 -4.14 -8.69 3.89
CA GLN A 39 -3.63 -8.25 2.59
C GLN A 39 -4.73 -7.70 1.68
N LEU A 40 -5.90 -8.33 1.66
CA LEU A 40 -7.04 -7.86 0.88
C LEU A 40 -7.56 -6.51 1.38
N PHE A 41 -7.59 -6.29 2.69
CA PHE A 41 -7.94 -4.98 3.26
C PHE A 41 -6.98 -3.89 2.80
N PHE A 42 -5.67 -4.14 2.90
CA PHE A 42 -4.65 -3.21 2.43
C PHE A 42 -4.79 -2.88 0.94
N LEU A 43 -5.05 -3.89 0.10
CA LEU A 43 -5.30 -3.69 -1.33
C LEU A 43 -6.51 -2.79 -1.60
N LEU A 44 -7.62 -3.01 -0.88
CA LEU A 44 -8.86 -2.24 -1.03
C LEU A 44 -8.75 -0.81 -0.49
N SER A 45 -8.10 -0.60 0.66
CA SER A 45 -7.85 0.74 1.22
C SER A 45 -7.06 1.59 0.22
N ARG A 46 -5.95 1.06 -0.32
CA ARG A 46 -5.14 1.76 -1.33
C ARG A 46 -5.92 2.10 -2.59
N TYR A 47 -6.75 1.18 -3.07
CA TYR A 47 -7.62 1.45 -4.22
C TYR A 47 -8.59 2.60 -3.94
N ARG A 48 -9.24 2.63 -2.76
CA ARG A 48 -10.14 3.73 -2.37
C ARG A 48 -9.41 5.07 -2.28
N GLN A 49 -8.23 5.08 -1.67
CA GLN A 49 -7.40 6.29 -1.60
C GLN A 49 -7.05 6.81 -3.00
N GLN A 50 -6.64 5.93 -3.92
CA GLN A 50 -6.36 6.30 -5.32
C GLN A 50 -7.59 6.87 -6.05
N GLN A 51 -8.76 6.28 -5.87
CA GLN A 51 -10.01 6.79 -6.45
C GLN A 51 -10.35 8.20 -5.95
N LEU A 52 -10.16 8.48 -4.65
CA LEU A 52 -10.36 9.81 -4.08
C LEU A 52 -9.41 10.85 -4.68
N LEU A 53 -8.17 10.46 -5.00
CA LEU A 53 -7.22 11.35 -5.65
C LEU A 53 -7.67 11.71 -7.05
N GLN A 54 -8.04 10.72 -7.87
CA GLN A 54 -8.49 10.96 -9.24
C GLN A 54 -9.66 11.95 -9.34
N GLN A 55 -10.55 11.96 -8.34
CA GLN A 55 -11.67 12.90 -8.29
C GLN A 55 -11.29 14.34 -7.87
N THR A 56 -10.17 14.52 -7.16
CA THR A 56 -9.82 15.82 -6.54
C THR A 56 -8.85 16.65 -7.41
N ASP A 57 -8.32 16.10 -8.51
CA ASP A 57 -7.00 16.46 -9.01
C ASP A 57 -6.93 17.41 -10.22
N LEU A 58 -7.55 18.59 -10.13
CA LEU A 58 -7.17 19.68 -11.06
C LEU A 58 -6.00 20.54 -10.54
N PHE A 59 -5.65 20.45 -9.24
CA PHE A 59 -4.75 21.40 -8.57
C PHE A 59 -3.59 20.79 -7.78
N THR A 60 -3.53 19.47 -7.56
CA THR A 60 -2.42 18.84 -6.83
C THR A 60 -1.33 18.45 -7.83
N LYS A 61 -0.19 19.15 -7.81
CA LYS A 61 0.91 18.90 -8.77
C LYS A 61 1.87 17.81 -8.33
N THR A 62 1.90 17.45 -7.05
CA THR A 62 2.88 16.50 -6.51
C THR A 62 2.27 15.71 -5.36
N LEU A 63 2.44 14.39 -5.42
CA LEU A 63 1.89 13.43 -4.49
C LEU A 63 3.00 12.52 -3.99
N ILE A 64 3.04 12.28 -2.69
CA ILE A 64 4.01 11.36 -2.06
C ILE A 64 3.22 10.35 -1.24
N SER A 65 3.44 9.07 -1.53
CA SER A 65 2.87 7.95 -0.79
C SER A 65 3.97 7.10 -0.18
N ASP A 66 3.70 6.51 0.99
CA ASP A 66 4.59 5.56 1.67
C ASP A 66 4.34 4.10 1.31
N TYR A 67 3.35 3.83 0.45
CA TYR A 67 3.02 2.50 -0.04
C TYR A 67 3.22 2.38 -1.55
N MET A 68 3.45 1.15 -2.00
CA MET A 68 3.51 0.78 -3.41
C MET A 68 2.82 -0.55 -3.62
N PHE A 69 2.03 -0.68 -4.70
CA PHE A 69 1.39 -1.95 -5.08
C PHE A 69 2.41 -3.09 -5.25
N VAL A 70 3.61 -2.79 -5.74
CA VAL A 70 4.71 -3.78 -5.84
C VAL A 70 5.16 -4.29 -4.47
N LYS A 71 5.24 -3.40 -3.46
CA LYS A 71 5.59 -3.76 -2.08
C LYS A 71 4.48 -4.63 -1.46
N ASP A 72 3.22 -4.28 -1.70
CA ASP A 72 2.08 -5.06 -1.23
C ASP A 72 2.08 -6.48 -1.80
N ARG A 73 2.30 -6.61 -3.12
CA ARG A 73 2.40 -7.92 -3.77
C ARG A 73 3.56 -8.76 -3.23
N LEU A 74 4.66 -8.12 -2.82
CA LEU A 74 5.77 -8.81 -2.15
C LEU A 74 5.35 -9.34 -0.77
N PHE A 75 4.65 -8.53 0.04
CA PHE A 75 4.09 -8.98 1.32
C PHE A 75 3.06 -10.10 1.14
N ALA A 76 2.18 -9.99 0.15
CA ALA A 76 1.25 -11.04 -0.21
C ALA A 76 1.99 -12.34 -0.56
N ALA A 77 3.02 -12.29 -1.40
CA ALA A 77 3.81 -13.46 -1.76
C ALA A 77 4.55 -14.11 -0.58
N LEU A 78 4.89 -13.34 0.46
CA LEU A 78 5.55 -13.86 1.65
C LEU A 78 4.59 -14.49 2.66
N ASN A 79 3.32 -14.08 2.68
CA ASN A 79 2.36 -14.46 3.72
C ASN A 79 1.21 -15.35 3.23
N LEU A 80 0.93 -15.36 1.92
CA LEU A 80 -0.20 -16.10 1.34
C LEU A 80 0.25 -17.44 0.76
N ASN A 81 -0.60 -18.45 0.93
CA ASN A 81 -0.43 -19.71 0.19
C ASN A 81 -0.84 -19.57 -1.28
N ASP A 82 -0.55 -20.57 -2.11
CA ASP A 82 -0.79 -20.52 -3.56
C ASP A 82 -2.26 -20.20 -3.93
N LYS A 83 -3.22 -20.74 -3.17
CA LYS A 83 -4.66 -20.52 -3.44
C LYS A 83 -5.06 -19.08 -3.11
N GLU A 84 -4.63 -18.59 -1.96
CA GLU A 84 -4.84 -17.21 -1.52
C GLU A 84 -4.16 -16.22 -2.46
N MET A 85 -2.92 -16.51 -2.88
CA MET A 85 -2.17 -15.67 -3.80
C MET A 85 -2.83 -15.62 -5.19
N SER A 86 -3.40 -16.73 -5.67
CA SER A 86 -4.17 -16.75 -6.91
C SER A 86 -5.42 -15.86 -6.82
N LEU A 87 -6.13 -15.90 -5.69
CA LEU A 87 -7.31 -15.07 -5.48
C LEU A 87 -6.94 -13.59 -5.33
N TYR A 88 -5.91 -13.29 -4.53
CA TYR A 88 -5.36 -11.95 -4.37
C TYR A 88 -4.98 -11.35 -5.73
N ASN A 89 -4.24 -12.09 -6.57
CA ASN A 89 -3.83 -11.63 -7.90
C ASN A 89 -5.03 -11.34 -8.81
N THR A 90 -6.11 -12.12 -8.70
CA THR A 90 -7.34 -11.90 -9.48
C THR A 90 -7.98 -10.57 -9.10
N VAL A 91 -8.10 -10.29 -7.81
CA VAL A 91 -8.64 -9.02 -7.29
C VAL A 91 -7.72 -7.86 -7.64
N ALA A 92 -6.42 -7.99 -7.38
CA ALA A 92 -5.42 -6.97 -7.68
C ALA A 92 -5.44 -6.57 -9.15
N LYS A 93 -5.51 -7.53 -10.08
CA LYS A 93 -5.58 -7.25 -11.52
C LYS A 93 -6.82 -6.44 -11.94
N ILE A 94 -7.94 -6.59 -11.23
CA ILE A 94 -9.15 -5.80 -11.49
C ILE A 94 -8.95 -4.37 -10.99
N LEU A 95 -8.39 -4.22 -9.79
CA LEU A 95 -8.23 -2.93 -9.13
C LEU A 95 -7.08 -2.10 -9.73
N GLU A 96 -5.99 -2.73 -10.16
CA GLU A 96 -4.79 -2.08 -10.72
C GLU A 96 -5.04 -1.42 -12.09
N GLN A 97 -6.09 -1.81 -12.83
CA GLN A 97 -6.37 -1.27 -14.18
C GLN A 97 -6.62 0.23 -14.21
N SER A 98 -7.09 0.81 -13.10
CA SER A 98 -7.41 2.23 -12.98
C SER A 98 -6.43 2.99 -12.10
N ILE A 99 -5.23 2.44 -11.84
CA ILE A 99 -4.26 3.05 -10.90
C ILE A 99 -3.16 3.78 -11.65
N THR A 100 -2.86 5.00 -11.19
CA THR A 100 -1.74 5.80 -11.67
C THR A 100 -0.43 5.22 -11.15
N LEU A 101 0.50 4.94 -12.05
CA LEU A 101 1.85 4.48 -11.69
C LEU A 101 2.70 5.65 -11.18
N PRO A 102 3.62 5.41 -10.22
CA PRO A 102 4.52 6.45 -9.76
C PRO A 102 5.56 6.81 -10.83
N ASP A 103 5.84 8.12 -10.99
CA ASP A 103 6.92 8.61 -11.85
C ASP A 103 8.32 8.38 -11.24
N MET A 104 8.40 8.29 -9.90
CA MET A 104 9.63 8.13 -9.15
C MET A 104 9.41 7.30 -7.89
N VAL A 105 10.42 6.48 -7.55
CA VAL A 105 10.46 5.69 -6.32
C VAL A 105 11.72 6.05 -5.54
N ILE A 106 11.56 6.37 -4.25
CA ILE A 106 12.68 6.64 -3.35
C ILE A 106 12.84 5.45 -2.40
N PHE A 107 13.94 4.71 -2.54
CA PHE A 107 14.27 3.59 -1.66
C PHE A 107 15.21 4.04 -0.53
N LEU A 108 14.79 3.87 0.71
CA LEU A 108 15.61 4.20 1.88
C LEU A 108 16.33 2.95 2.36
N GLN A 109 17.64 2.93 2.15
CA GLN A 109 18.51 1.86 2.60
C GLN A 109 19.20 2.25 3.92
N SER A 110 19.13 1.37 4.91
CA SER A 110 19.85 1.48 6.19
C SER A 110 20.31 0.10 6.62
N ASP A 111 21.44 0.04 7.33
CA ASP A 111 21.91 -1.18 7.98
C ASP A 111 21.00 -1.55 9.17
N THR A 112 20.91 -2.86 9.46
CA THR A 112 20.05 -3.41 10.52
C THR A 112 20.47 -2.99 11.92
N ASP A 113 21.76 -2.69 12.14
CA ASP A 113 22.29 -2.29 13.45
C ASP A 113 21.80 -0.90 13.90
N ARG A 114 21.08 -0.20 13.04
CA ARG A 114 20.63 1.19 13.20
C ARG A 114 19.13 1.33 13.46
N LEU A 115 18.37 0.24 13.52
CA LEU A 115 16.92 0.20 13.72
C LEU A 115 16.52 0.04 15.18
#